data_AF-A0A973RAA1-F1
#
_entry.id   AF-A0A973RAA1-F1
#
_cell.length_a   1.000
_cell.length_b   1.000
_cell.length_c   1.000
_cell.angle_alpha   90.00
_cell.angle_beta   90.00
_cell.angle_gamma   90.00
#
_symmetry.space_group_name_H-M   'P 1'
#
loop_
_entity.id
_entity.type
_entity.pdbx_description
1 polymer ?
#
loop_
_entity_poly.entity_id
_entity_poly.type
_entity_poly.pdbx_seq_one_letter_code
_entity_poly.pdbx_strand_id
1 'polypeptide(L)'
;MQFGILGPLEVRSAGGEPIAVGGPRPRALLALLLLEAGRTVGVDRLIDGQYGEDPPAGAANAVQAQISRLRRNLPADLIEFHGAGYRLAVSPEDVDAHRFERLAREGRRLLAAGQHAGAAATLTEALDL
;
A
#
# COMPACT_ATOMS: atom_id res chain seq x y z
N MET A 1 -3.94 -11.51 2.34
CA MET A 1 -3.84 -10.40 3.31
C MET A 1 -4.58 -9.23 2.71
N GLN A 2 -5.02 -8.27 3.53
CA GLN A 2 -5.72 -7.08 3.03
C GLN A 2 -5.13 -5.83 3.67
N PHE A 3 -5.05 -4.76 2.90
CA PHE A 3 -4.47 -3.48 3.30
C PHE A 3 -5.45 -2.35 3.00
N GLY A 4 -5.72 -1.54 4.03
CA GLY A 4 -6.55 -0.34 3.92
C GLY A 4 -5.69 0.92 4.03
N ILE A 5 -5.75 1.82 3.04
CA ILE A 5 -5.08 3.12 3.02
C ILE A 5 -6.00 4.28 2.60
N LEU A 6 -7.27 4.01 2.27
CA LEU A 6 -8.32 5.02 2.07
C LEU A 6 -8.93 5.49 3.41
N GLY A 7 -8.05 5.74 4.38
CA GLY A 7 -8.40 5.99 5.77
C GLY A 7 -7.19 5.75 6.67
N PRO A 8 -7.38 5.45 7.96
CA PRO A 8 -6.31 4.96 8.81
C PRO A 8 -5.68 3.69 8.22
N LEU A 9 -4.34 3.58 8.24
CA LEU A 9 -3.68 2.37 7.75
C LEU A 9 -4.17 1.12 8.52
N GLU A 10 -4.79 0.20 7.79
CA GLU A 10 -5.23 -1.11 8.27
C GLU A 10 -4.42 -2.22 7.60
N VAL A 11 -4.06 -3.25 8.38
CA VAL A 11 -3.42 -4.46 7.87
C VAL A 11 -4.11 -5.66 8.48
N ARG A 12 -4.61 -6.54 7.63
CA ARG A 12 -5.28 -7.78 8.03
C ARG A 12 -4.57 -8.99 7.46
N SER A 13 -4.40 -10.00 8.30
CA SER A 13 -3.85 -11.30 7.90
C SER A 13 -4.75 -11.99 6.85
N ALA A 14 -4.31 -13.11 6.30
CA ALA A 14 -5.17 -13.93 5.43
C ALA A 14 -6.42 -14.46 6.14
N GLY A 15 -6.38 -14.59 7.47
CA GLY A 15 -7.53 -14.98 8.30
C GLY A 15 -8.43 -13.81 8.74
N GLY A 16 -8.13 -12.58 8.32
CA GLY A 16 -8.91 -11.38 8.67
C GLY A 16 -8.49 -10.68 9.98
N GLU A 17 -7.63 -11.30 10.78
CA GLU A 17 -7.14 -10.74 12.04
C GLU A 17 -6.28 -9.48 11.81
N PRO A 18 -6.45 -8.43 12.64
CA PRO A 18 -5.67 -7.20 12.53
C PRO A 18 -4.20 -7.43 12.92
N ILE A 19 -3.29 -6.83 12.16
CA ILE A 19 -1.84 -6.88 12.41
C ILE A 19 -1.34 -5.49 12.83
N ALA A 20 -0.68 -5.43 13.99
CA ALA A 20 -0.08 -4.20 14.49
C ALA A 20 1.22 -3.87 13.73
N VAL A 21 1.18 -2.81 12.92
CA VAL A 21 2.35 -2.33 12.14
C VAL A 21 3.35 -1.54 13.00
N GLY A 22 2.92 -1.05 14.16
CA GLY A 22 3.72 -0.24 15.08
C GLY A 22 3.49 1.26 14.91
N GLY A 23 4.51 2.07 15.21
CA GLY A 23 4.42 3.53 15.27
C GLY A 23 4.26 4.24 13.92
N PRO A 24 4.18 5.58 13.92
CA PRO A 24 3.85 6.37 12.73
C PRO A 24 4.85 6.20 11.58
N ARG A 25 6.14 6.06 11.88
CA ARG A 25 7.20 5.93 10.88
C ARG A 25 7.15 4.60 10.09
N PRO A 26 7.09 3.40 10.72
CA PRO A 26 6.81 2.16 9.99
C PRO A 26 5.49 2.16 9.23
N ARG A 27 4.42 2.75 9.80
CA ARG A 27 3.12 2.87 9.13
C ARG A 27 3.22 3.70 7.84
N ALA A 28 3.85 4.87 7.90
CA ALA A 28 4.07 5.72 6.74
C ALA A 28 4.95 5.03 5.68
N LEU A 29 6.01 4.32 6.10
CA LEU A 29 6.85 3.54 5.19
C LEU A 29 6.06 2.42 4.49
N LEU A 30 5.21 1.71 5.23
CA LEU A 30 4.36 0.68 4.65
C LEU A 30 3.34 1.28 3.66
N ALA A 31 2.74 2.43 3.98
CA ALA A 31 1.84 3.13 3.06
C ALA A 31 2.53 3.51 1.75
N LEU A 32 3.76 4.02 1.79
CA LEU A 32 4.55 4.33 0.57
C LEU A 32 4.76 3.08 -0.30
N LEU A 33 5.04 1.93 0.31
CA LEU A 33 5.20 0.67 -0.41
C LEU A 33 3.86 0.14 -0.96
N LEU A 34 2.75 0.34 -0.26
CA LEU A 34 1.41 -0.06 -0.69
C LEU A 34 0.92 0.76 -1.89
N LEU A 35 1.25 2.05 -1.95
CA LEU A 35 0.99 2.89 -3.13
C LEU A 35 1.68 2.35 -4.39
N GLU A 36 2.79 1.64 -4.21
CA GLU A 36 3.57 0.99 -5.26
C GLU A 36 3.48 -0.55 -5.19
N ALA A 37 2.33 -1.08 -4.76
CA ALA A 37 2.07 -2.50 -4.59
C ALA A 37 2.65 -3.37 -5.73
N GLY A 38 3.48 -4.35 -5.35
CA GLY A 38 4.12 -5.25 -6.31
C GLY A 38 5.24 -4.64 -7.15
N ARG A 39 5.62 -3.37 -6.94
CA ARG A 39 6.74 -2.69 -7.61
C ARG A 39 7.86 -2.37 -6.63
N THR A 40 9.09 -2.24 -7.15
CA THR A 40 10.26 -1.85 -6.35
C THR A 40 10.29 -0.33 -6.19
N VAL A 41 10.42 0.13 -4.94
CA VAL A 41 10.60 1.53 -4.57
C VAL A 41 12.03 1.75 -4.11
N GLY A 42 12.75 2.66 -4.76
CA GLY A 42 14.14 2.99 -4.42
C GLY A 42 14.25 3.58 -3.01
N VAL A 43 15.39 3.36 -2.34
CA VAL A 43 15.62 3.87 -0.98
C VAL A 43 15.49 5.39 -0.90
N ASP A 44 15.99 6.12 -1.89
CA ASP A 44 15.90 7.59 -1.91
C ASP A 44 14.43 8.07 -1.91
N ARG A 45 13.57 7.45 -2.73
CA ARG A 45 12.13 7.77 -2.75
C ARG A 45 11.44 7.45 -1.41
N LEU A 46 11.90 6.40 -0.72
CA LEU A 46 11.39 6.08 0.63
C LEU A 46 11.87 7.08 1.68
N ILE A 47 13.10 7.61 1.54
CA ILE A 47 13.63 8.67 2.37
C ILE A 47 12.83 9.96 2.13
N ASP A 48 12.66 10.37 0.88
CA ASP A 48 11.91 11.57 0.50
C ASP A 48 10.47 11.49 0.99
N GLY A 49 9.80 10.35 0.82
CA GLY A 49 8.43 10.17 1.30
C GLY A 49 8.30 10.21 2.82
N GLN A 50 9.37 9.90 3.57
CA GLN A 50 9.37 9.95 5.03
C GLN A 50 9.77 11.34 5.55
N TYR A 51 10.76 11.98 4.94
CA TYR A 51 11.43 13.14 5.53
C TYR A 51 11.29 14.42 4.69
N GLY A 52 10.79 14.34 3.47
CA GLY A 52 10.75 15.48 2.54
C GLY A 52 12.16 15.94 2.16
N GLU A 53 12.33 17.25 2.04
CA GLU A 53 13.55 17.87 1.52
C GLU A 53 14.72 17.90 2.53
N ASP A 54 14.46 17.73 3.83
CA ASP A 54 15.46 17.79 4.90
C ASP A 54 15.59 16.45 5.66
N PRO A 55 16.17 15.41 5.04
CA PRO A 55 16.41 14.14 5.72
C PRO A 55 17.53 14.26 6.78
N PRO A 56 17.38 13.59 7.94
CA PRO A 56 18.43 13.56 8.94
C PRO A 56 19.65 12.77 8.44
N ALA A 57 20.82 13.05 9.03
CA ALA A 57 21.99 12.21 8.83
C ALA A 57 21.66 10.74 9.19
N GLY A 58 21.87 9.83 8.24
CA GLY A 58 21.56 8.41 8.42
C GLY A 58 20.11 7.99 8.11
N ALA A 59 19.34 8.78 7.35
CA ALA A 59 17.98 8.43 6.94
C ALA A 59 17.87 7.03 6.30
N ALA A 60 18.85 6.60 5.50
CA ALA A 60 18.90 5.25 4.93
C ALA A 60 18.91 4.16 6.02
N ASN A 61 19.72 4.32 7.07
CA ASN A 61 19.76 3.40 8.21
C ASN A 61 18.42 3.41 8.97
N ALA A 62 17.77 4.57 9.07
CA ALA A 62 16.46 4.67 9.70
C ALA A 62 15.37 3.93 8.89
N VAL A 63 15.39 4.02 7.55
CA VAL A 63 14.52 3.24 6.66
C VAL A 63 14.76 1.74 6.85
N GLN A 64 16.02 1.29 6.85
CA GLN A 64 16.36 -0.13 7.08
C GLN A 64 15.85 -0.62 8.44
N ALA A 65 15.98 0.18 9.50
CA ALA A 65 15.47 -0.15 10.83
C ALA A 65 13.93 -0.24 10.86
N GLN A 66 13.24 0.61 10.10
CA GLN A 66 11.79 0.56 9.93
C GLN A 66 11.37 -0.70 9.14
N ILE A 67 12.06 -1.05 8.06
CA ILE A 67 11.83 -2.30 7.31
C ILE A 67 12.02 -3.52 8.21
N SER A 68 13.08 -3.54 9.03
CA SER A 68 13.32 -4.62 10.00
C SER A 68 12.16 -4.76 10.98
N ARG A 69 11.60 -3.65 11.48
CA ARG A 69 10.41 -3.65 12.34
C ARG A 69 9.19 -4.20 11.63
N LEU A 70 8.95 -3.78 10.38
CA LEU A 70 7.84 -4.28 9.57
C LEU A 70 7.93 -5.80 9.36
N ARG A 71 9.10 -6.32 8.99
CA ARG A 71 9.36 -7.76 8.81
C ARG A 71 9.18 -8.60 10.08
N ARG A 72 9.18 -8.00 11.27
CA ARG A 72 8.87 -8.73 12.52
C ARG A 72 7.37 -8.93 12.74
N ASN A 73 6.54 -8.04 12.18
CA ASN A 73 5.09 -8.07 12.38
C ASN A 73 4.35 -8.63 11.15
N LEU A 74 5.01 -8.65 9.99
CA LEU A 74 4.47 -9.14 8.72
C LEU A 74 5.16 -10.44 8.30
N PRO A 75 4.58 -11.23 7.37
CA PRO A 75 5.26 -12.38 6.79
C PRO A 75 6.64 -12.01 6.23
N ALA A 76 7.62 -12.90 6.44
CA ALA A 76 9.03 -12.61 6.19
C ALA A 76 9.36 -12.31 4.72
N ASP A 77 8.60 -12.91 3.81
CA ASP A 77 8.68 -12.79 2.35
C ASP A 77 7.92 -11.58 1.80
N LEU A 78 7.12 -10.89 2.63
CA LEU A 78 6.26 -9.82 2.16
C LEU A 78 7.04 -8.58 1.70
N ILE A 79 8.16 -8.28 2.36
CA ILE A 79 8.99 -7.11 2.02
C ILE A 79 10.34 -7.63 1.51
N GLU A 80 10.53 -7.54 0.20
CA GLU A 80 11.71 -7.99 -0.50
C GLU A 80 12.66 -6.82 -0.74
N PHE A 81 13.97 -7.09 -0.76
CA PHE A 81 14.98 -6.12 -1.16
C PHE A 81 15.47 -6.47 -2.56
N HIS A 82 15.38 -5.52 -3.50
CA HIS A 82 15.75 -5.70 -4.90
C HIS A 82 16.76 -4.63 -5.31
N GLY A 83 18.05 -4.96 -5.24
CA GLY A 83 19.14 -4.09 -5.67
C GLY A 83 19.28 -2.84 -4.80
N ALA A 84 18.58 -1.76 -5.17
CA ALA A 84 18.65 -0.44 -4.54
C ALA A 84 17.31 0.00 -3.90
N GLY A 85 16.38 -0.94 -3.68
CA GLY A 85 15.04 -0.61 -3.18
C GLY A 85 14.31 -1.77 -2.55
N TYR A 86 13.10 -1.48 -2.09
CA TYR A 86 12.21 -2.44 -1.45
C TYR A 86 10.96 -2.66 -2.29
N ARG A 87 10.48 -3.90 -2.34
CA ARG A 87 9.23 -4.28 -2.97
C ARG A 87 8.33 -4.89 -1.92
N LEU A 88 7.06 -4.49 -1.91
CA LEU A 88 6.03 -5.20 -1.17
C LEU A 88 5.39 -6.25 -2.10
N ALA A 89 5.58 -7.52 -1.79
CA ALA A 89 5.14 -8.67 -2.57
C ALA A 89 3.63 -8.94 -2.34
N VAL A 90 2.80 -7.97 -2.74
CA VAL A 90 1.34 -8.05 -2.67
C VAL A 90 0.73 -7.79 -4.04
N SER A 91 -0.47 -8.32 -4.27
CA SER A 91 -1.26 -7.90 -5.42
C SER A 91 -1.78 -6.48 -5.20
N PRO A 92 -1.86 -5.64 -6.23
CA PRO A 92 -2.64 -4.40 -6.15
C PRO A 92 -4.08 -4.66 -5.66
N GLU A 93 -4.68 -5.80 -6.00
CA GLU A 93 -6.01 -6.17 -5.53
C GLU A 93 -6.09 -6.49 -4.03
N ASP A 94 -4.97 -6.57 -3.32
CA ASP A 94 -4.96 -6.70 -1.85
C ASP A 94 -5.07 -5.35 -1.14
N VAL A 95 -5.01 -4.23 -1.89
CA VAL A 95 -4.99 -2.85 -1.38
C VAL A 95 -6.23 -2.09 -1.85
N ASP A 96 -6.99 -1.55 -0.90
CA ASP A 96 -8.23 -0.80 -1.16
C ASP A 96 -8.09 0.31 -2.22
N ALA A 97 -7.03 1.12 -2.19
CA ALA A 97 -6.82 2.21 -3.14
C ALA A 97 -6.66 1.73 -4.59
N HIS A 98 -5.92 0.64 -4.80
CA HIS A 98 -5.74 0.07 -6.14
C HIS A 98 -7.02 -0.62 -6.63
N ARG A 99 -7.75 -1.30 -5.74
CA ARG A 99 -9.08 -1.85 -6.03
C ARG A 99 -10.06 -0.73 -6.40
N PHE A 100 -10.07 0.36 -5.64
CA PHE A 100 -10.88 1.55 -5.92
C PHE A 100 -10.59 2.10 -7.31
N GLU A 101 -9.32 2.32 -7.65
CA GLU A 101 -8.94 2.82 -8.97
C GLU A 101 -9.37 1.89 -10.11
N ARG A 102 -9.28 0.57 -9.93
CA ARG A 102 -9.75 -0.40 -10.90
C ARG A 102 -11.27 -0.34 -11.05
N LEU A 103 -12.02 -0.40 -9.96
CA LEU A 103 -13.49 -0.34 -9.97
C LEU A 103 -13.99 1.00 -10.54
N ALA A 104 -13.37 2.12 -10.19
CA ALA A 104 -13.70 3.44 -10.73
C ALA A 104 -13.42 3.55 -12.25
N ARG A 105 -12.38 2.88 -12.76
CA ARG A 105 -12.15 2.79 -14.21
C ARG A 105 -13.20 1.92 -14.90
N GLU A 106 -13.53 0.78 -14.32
CA GLU A 106 -14.54 -0.11 -14.90
C GLU A 106 -15.93 0.49 -14.88
N GLY A 107 -16.34 1.10 -13.77
CA GLY A 107 -17.62 1.81 -13.65
C GLY A 107 -17.77 2.92 -14.70
N ARG A 108 -16.70 3.68 -14.95
CA ARG A 108 -16.68 4.68 -16.05
C ARG A 108 -16.82 4.05 -17.44
N ARG A 109 -16.22 2.88 -17.66
CA ARG A 109 -16.32 2.15 -18.93
C ARG A 109 -17.73 1.62 -19.18
N LEU A 110 -18.36 1.05 -18.14
CA LEU A 110 -19.76 0.60 -18.18
C LEU A 110 -20.71 1.77 -18.44
N LEU A 111 -20.46 2.92 -17.81
CA LEU A 111 -21.25 4.13 -18.04
C LEU A 111 -21.15 4.60 -19.50
N ALA A 112 -19.94 4.66 -20.06
CA ALA A 112 -19.73 5.02 -21.46
C ALA A 112 -20.38 4.04 -22.44
N ALA A 113 -20.56 2.78 -22.05
CA ALA A 113 -21.25 1.76 -22.83
C ALA A 113 -22.78 1.74 -22.64
N GLY A 114 -23.36 2.68 -21.87
CA GLY A 114 -24.80 2.75 -21.59
C GLY A 114 -25.30 1.71 -20.58
N GLN A 115 -24.39 0.98 -19.93
CA GLN A 115 -24.72 -0.08 -18.96
C GLN A 115 -24.90 0.53 -17.56
N HIS A 116 -25.89 1.41 -17.41
CA HIS A 116 -26.06 2.27 -16.22
C HIS A 116 -26.19 1.50 -14.91
N ALA A 117 -26.96 0.40 -14.88
CA ALA A 117 -27.13 -0.40 -13.67
C ALA A 117 -25.82 -1.05 -13.23
N GLY A 118 -25.04 -1.59 -14.17
CA GLY A 118 -23.72 -2.14 -13.89
C GLY A 118 -22.73 -1.06 -13.42
N ALA A 119 -22.73 0.09 -14.09
CA ALA A 119 -21.89 1.22 -13.70
C ALA A 119 -22.19 1.68 -12.26
N ALA A 120 -23.47 1.83 -11.90
CA ALA A 120 -23.87 2.21 -10.55
C ALA A 120 -23.41 1.19 -9.51
N ALA A 121 -23.64 -0.10 -9.74
CA ALA A 121 -23.22 -1.16 -8.81
C ALA A 121 -21.69 -1.17 -8.61
N THR A 122 -20.91 -1.10 -9.68
CA THR A 122 -19.44 -1.11 -9.62
C THR A 122 -18.88 0.14 -8.94
N LEU A 123 -19.47 1.32 -9.18
CA LEU A 123 -19.04 2.56 -8.53
C LEU A 123 -19.41 2.59 -7.05
N THR A 124 -20.56 2.06 -6.66
CA THR A 124 -20.92 1.90 -5.25
C THR A 124 -19.97 0.96 -4.54
N GLU A 125 -19.65 -0.19 -5.14
CA GLU A 125 -18.64 -1.12 -4.58
C GLU A 125 -17.29 -0.42 -4.35
N ALA A 126 -16.88 0.47 -5.26
CA ALA A 126 -15.66 1.25 -5.06
C ALA A 126 -15.75 2.17 -3.84
N LEU A 127 -16.88 2.85 -3.64
CA LEU A 127 -17.09 3.79 -2.53
C LEU A 127 -17.22 3.11 -1.15
N ASP A 128 -17.56 1.81 -1.14
CA ASP A 128 -17.68 1.01 0.09
C ASP A 128 -16.35 0.39 0.55
N LEU A 129 -15.24 0.67 -0.14
CA LEU A 129 -13.90 0.19 0.20
C LEU A 129 -13.27 0.90 1.40
#